data_AF-A0A455UHP9-F1
#
_entry.id   AF-A0A455UHP9-F1
#
_cell.length_a   1.000
_cell.length_b   1.000
_cell.length_c   1.000
_cell.angle_alpha   90.00
_cell.angle_beta   90.00
_cell.angle_gamma   90.00
#
_symmetry.space_group_name_H-M   'P 1'
#
loop_
_entity.id
_entity.type
_entity.pdbx_description
1 polymer ?
#
loop_
_entity_poly.entity_id
_entity_poly.type
_entity_poly.pdbx_seq_one_letter_code
_entity_poly.pdbx_strand_id
1 'polypeptide(L)'
;MVESEIAFLRHVIELHPETTEKPMVVGNCQAGWQLMMAAALEPEVFGPILIAGAPLSYWAGEHGKAPMRYTGGMTGGSWVTALTTDIGNGLFDGAWLVQNFERLNPANTYWKKQYHLYDNIDTEAGRYLEFERWWGGHVVLGGEEIQYIVDNLFIGNRLYRTTGDQ
;
A
#
# COMPACT_ATOMS: atom_id res chain seq x y z
N MET A 1 11.89 -5.34 9.06
CA MET A 1 11.37 -4.36 8.08
C MET A 1 11.30 -2.97 8.72
N VAL A 2 10.50 -2.77 9.77
CA VAL A 2 10.42 -1.49 10.50
C VAL A 2 11.76 -1.03 11.09
N GLU A 3 12.57 -1.95 11.62
CA GLU A 3 13.91 -1.64 12.15
C GLU A 3 14.83 -0.99 11.11
N SER A 4 14.70 -1.39 9.83
CA SER A 4 15.50 -0.84 8.73
C SER A 4 15.09 0.60 8.41
N GLU A 5 13.81 0.93 8.49
CA GLU A 5 13.31 2.30 8.30
C GLU A 5 13.78 3.23 9.42
N ILE A 6 13.75 2.75 10.66
CA ILE A 6 14.28 3.48 11.82
C ILE A 6 15.79 3.70 11.66
N ALA A 7 16.54 2.66 11.29
CA ALA A 7 17.98 2.77 11.08
C ALA A 7 18.31 3.75 9.95
N PHE A 8 17.54 3.72 8.86
CA PHE A 8 17.68 4.67 7.76
C PHE A 8 17.44 6.11 8.23
N LEU A 9 16.39 6.36 9.01
CA LEU A 9 16.12 7.71 9.54
C LEU A 9 17.19 8.21 10.50
N ARG A 10 17.71 7.33 11.37
CA ARG A 10 18.85 7.66 12.24
C ARG A 10 20.06 8.07 11.40
N HIS A 11 20.35 7.32 10.34
CA HIS A 11 21.45 7.66 9.44
C HIS A 11 21.23 9.00 8.73
N VAL A 12 20.01 9.30 8.28
CA VAL A 12 19.68 10.61 7.69
C VAL A 12 19.91 11.73 8.70
N ILE A 13 19.51 11.56 9.96
CA ILE A 13 19.73 12.54 11.04
C ILE A 13 21.23 12.75 11.28
N GLU A 14 22.00 11.68 11.37
CA GLU A 14 23.46 11.73 11.56
C GLU A 14 24.17 12.51 10.45
N LEU A 15 23.67 12.43 9.21
CA LEU A 15 24.23 13.14 8.06
C LEU A 15 23.87 14.64 8.02
N HIS A 16 22.91 15.09 8.82
CA HIS A 16 22.45 16.50 8.84
C HIS A 16 22.49 17.09 10.26
N PRO A 17 23.66 17.08 10.95
CA PRO A 17 23.78 17.51 12.34
C PRO A 17 23.47 18.99 12.58
N GLU A 18 23.51 19.81 11.53
CA GLU A 18 23.15 21.23 11.56
C GLU A 18 21.64 21.48 11.61
N THR A 19 20.83 20.47 11.29
CA THR A 19 19.37 20.59 11.30
C THR A 19 18.82 20.26 12.68
N THR A 20 18.10 21.20 13.29
CA THR A 20 17.44 20.99 14.59
C THR A 20 16.09 20.27 14.46
N GLU A 21 15.57 20.17 13.24
CA GLU A 21 14.26 19.63 12.91
C GLU A 21 14.36 18.14 12.61
N LYS A 22 13.37 17.37 13.07
CA LYS A 22 13.29 15.94 12.76
C LYS A 22 12.82 15.74 11.30
N PRO A 23 13.25 14.67 10.61
CA PRO A 23 12.89 14.43 9.21
C PRO A 23 11.37 14.34 9.00
N MET A 24 10.87 15.02 7.97
CA MET A 24 9.53 14.76 7.45
C MET A 24 9.55 13.50 6.58
N VAL A 25 8.58 12.61 6.78
CA VAL A 25 8.47 11.37 6.01
C VAL A 25 7.14 11.31 5.25
N VAL A 26 7.18 10.70 4.06
CA VAL A 26 6.02 10.53 3.19
C VAL A 26 5.88 9.06 2.84
N GLY A 27 4.76 8.45 3.21
CA GLY A 27 4.44 7.06 2.89
C GLY A 27 3.23 6.97 1.97
N ASN A 28 3.38 6.25 0.86
CA ASN A 28 2.27 5.91 -0.02
C ASN A 28 1.90 4.42 0.13
N CYS A 29 0.61 4.11 0.17
CA CYS A 29 0.09 2.74 0.24
C CYS A 29 0.77 1.96 1.40
N GLN A 30 1.38 0.80 1.11
CA GLN A 30 2.02 -0.04 2.12
C GLN A 30 3.06 0.70 2.98
N ALA A 31 3.84 1.61 2.37
CA ALA A 31 4.87 2.37 3.08
C ALA A 31 4.27 3.25 4.19
N GLY A 32 3.02 3.70 4.04
CA GLY A 32 2.33 4.47 5.08
C GLY A 32 2.14 3.69 6.39
N TRP A 33 1.83 2.38 6.32
CA TRP A 33 1.69 1.57 7.53
C TRP A 33 3.04 1.28 8.18
N GLN A 34 4.06 1.05 7.37
CA GLN A 34 5.40 0.76 7.87
C GLN A 34 5.96 1.98 8.60
N LEU A 35 5.84 3.18 8.02
CA LEU A 35 6.20 4.44 8.69
C LEU A 35 5.41 4.65 9.99
N MET A 36 4.13 4.30 10.04
CA MET A 36 3.36 4.40 11.29
C MET A 36 3.80 3.41 12.36
N MET A 37 4.14 2.17 11.97
CA MET A 37 4.69 1.18 12.89
C MET A 37 6.07 1.61 13.40
N ALA A 38 6.91 2.17 12.52
CA ALA A 38 8.22 2.73 12.87
C ALA A 38 8.10 3.92 13.84
N ALA A 39 7.22 4.86 13.54
CA ALA A 39 6.96 6.02 14.38
C ALA A 39 6.33 5.66 15.72
N ALA A 40 5.54 4.57 15.80
CA ALA A 40 5.00 4.09 17.06
C ALA A 40 6.08 3.46 17.97
N LEU A 41 7.11 2.84 17.39
CA LEU A 41 8.22 2.24 18.13
C LEU A 41 9.28 3.27 18.53
N GLU A 42 9.60 4.20 17.64
CA GLU A 42 10.68 5.17 17.82
C GLU A 42 10.19 6.58 17.42
N PRO A 43 9.21 7.16 18.13
CA PRO A 43 8.62 8.46 17.76
C PRO A 43 9.64 9.60 17.74
N GLU A 44 10.76 9.44 18.45
CA GLU A 44 11.76 10.48 18.58
C GLU A 44 12.57 10.73 17.30
N VAL A 45 12.60 9.80 16.35
CA VAL A 45 13.31 10.00 15.07
C VAL A 45 12.42 10.54 13.95
N PHE A 46 11.14 10.81 14.23
CA PHE A 46 10.17 11.29 13.26
C PHE A 46 9.75 12.74 13.50
N GLY A 47 9.74 13.53 12.43
CA GLY A 47 9.06 14.82 12.36
C GLY A 47 7.63 14.67 11.84
N PRO A 48 7.16 15.56 10.94
CA PRO A 48 5.86 15.40 10.30
C PRO A 48 5.76 14.12 9.47
N ILE A 49 4.62 13.44 9.53
CA ILE A 49 4.33 12.20 8.78
C ILE A 49 3.15 12.45 7.84
N LEU A 50 3.38 12.32 6.54
CA LEU A 50 2.32 12.37 5.53
C LEU A 50 2.04 10.97 4.99
N ILE A 51 0.79 10.55 5.05
CA ILE A 51 0.34 9.24 4.61
C ILE A 51 -0.70 9.39 3.52
N ALA A 52 -0.36 8.90 2.33
CA ALA A 52 -1.24 8.89 1.17
C ALA A 52 -1.67 7.46 0.88
N GLY A 53 -2.98 7.23 0.71
CA GLY A 53 -3.49 5.93 0.24
C GLY A 53 -3.21 4.74 1.16
N ALA A 54 -2.85 4.96 2.43
CA ALA A 54 -2.66 3.89 3.42
C ALA A 54 -3.80 3.94 4.46
N PRO A 55 -4.92 3.23 4.23
CA PRO A 55 -6.02 3.18 5.19
C PRO A 55 -5.52 2.67 6.55
N LEU A 56 -5.63 3.50 7.60
CA LEU A 56 -5.25 3.14 8.98
C LEU A 56 -6.41 2.48 9.74
N SER A 57 -7.65 2.67 9.28
CA SER A 57 -8.81 1.95 9.76
C SER A 57 -9.52 1.30 8.57
N TYR A 58 -9.35 0.00 8.45
CA TYR A 58 -9.87 -0.78 7.33
C TYR A 58 -11.38 -0.98 7.42
N TRP A 59 -12.00 -0.67 8.56
CA TRP A 59 -13.43 -0.78 8.81
C TRP A 59 -14.14 0.56 9.02
N ALA A 60 -13.41 1.67 9.27
CA ALA A 60 -14.00 3.01 9.21
C ALA A 60 -14.28 3.35 7.74
N GLY A 61 -15.52 3.21 7.29
CA GLY A 61 -15.92 3.51 5.93
C GLY A 61 -17.42 3.38 5.77
N GLU A 62 -17.99 4.18 4.90
CA GLU A 62 -19.43 4.20 4.68
C GLU A 62 -19.93 2.87 4.12
N HIS A 63 -21.03 2.36 4.69
CA HIS A 63 -21.67 1.14 4.25
C HIS A 63 -21.97 1.23 2.75
N GLY A 64 -21.59 0.21 1.98
CA GLY A 64 -21.85 0.15 0.54
C GLY A 64 -20.88 0.93 -0.35
N LYS A 65 -19.92 1.68 0.20
CA LYS A 65 -18.94 2.46 -0.59
C LYS A 65 -17.52 1.87 -0.62
N ALA A 66 -17.29 0.76 0.06
CA ALA A 66 -15.99 0.09 0.13
C ALA A 66 -16.04 -1.28 -0.58
N PRO A 67 -16.09 -1.33 -1.93
CA PRO A 67 -16.23 -2.58 -2.70
C PRO A 67 -15.18 -3.64 -2.34
N MET A 68 -13.94 -3.23 -2.02
CA MET A 68 -12.87 -4.13 -1.54
C MET A 68 -13.24 -4.94 -0.29
N ARG A 69 -14.01 -4.36 0.65
CA ARG A 69 -14.44 -5.07 1.87
C ARG A 69 -15.38 -6.22 1.52
N TYR A 70 -16.30 -5.98 0.59
CA TYR A 70 -17.26 -6.97 0.15
C TYR A 70 -16.59 -8.05 -0.72
N THR A 71 -15.69 -7.66 -1.62
CA THR A 71 -14.92 -8.61 -2.42
C THR A 71 -14.04 -9.49 -1.54
N GLY A 72 -13.32 -8.92 -0.58
CA GLY A 72 -12.50 -9.68 0.38
C GLY A 72 -13.33 -10.67 1.20
N GLY A 73 -14.52 -10.29 1.65
CA GLY A 73 -15.45 -11.20 2.33
C GLY A 73 -15.95 -12.34 1.43
N MET A 74 -16.28 -12.05 0.17
CA MET A 74 -16.75 -13.04 -0.81
C MET A 74 -15.63 -13.99 -1.28
N THR A 75 -14.38 -13.55 -1.31
CA THR A 75 -13.23 -14.37 -1.72
C THR A 75 -12.59 -15.14 -0.56
N GLY A 76 -13.20 -15.17 0.61
CA GLY A 76 -12.69 -15.95 1.75
C GLY A 76 -11.56 -15.28 2.54
N GLY A 77 -11.53 -13.94 2.57
CA GLY A 77 -10.54 -13.18 3.31
C GLY A 77 -9.14 -13.30 2.71
N SER A 78 -8.19 -13.77 3.51
CA SER A 78 -6.78 -13.89 3.12
C SER A 78 -6.44 -15.18 2.37
N TRP A 79 -7.41 -16.09 2.25
CA TRP A 79 -7.21 -17.40 1.64
C TRP A 79 -6.69 -17.32 0.19
N VAL A 80 -7.17 -16.34 -0.60
CA VAL A 80 -6.70 -16.14 -1.97
C VAL A 80 -5.24 -15.68 -2.02
N THR A 81 -4.81 -14.90 -1.04
CA THR A 81 -3.40 -14.46 -0.92
C THR A 81 -2.50 -15.64 -0.61
N ALA A 82 -2.90 -16.51 0.33
CA ALA A 82 -2.16 -17.74 0.65
C ALA A 82 -2.09 -18.68 -0.57
N LEU A 83 -3.21 -18.92 -1.26
CA LEU A 83 -3.27 -19.79 -2.42
C LEU A 83 -2.38 -19.29 -3.57
N THR A 84 -2.44 -18.00 -3.90
CA THR A 84 -1.64 -17.42 -4.98
C THR A 84 -0.15 -17.40 -4.66
N THR A 85 0.20 -17.23 -3.38
CA THR A 85 1.57 -17.35 -2.87
C THR A 85 2.11 -18.77 -2.97
N ASP A 86 1.32 -19.78 -2.58
CA ASP A 86 1.72 -21.19 -2.64
C ASP A 86 1.97 -21.64 -4.09
N ILE A 87 1.10 -21.21 -5.01
CA ILE A 87 1.29 -21.43 -6.46
C ILE A 87 2.58 -20.74 -6.96
N GLY A 88 2.93 -19.59 -6.40
CA GLY A 88 4.18 -18.87 -6.67
C GLY A 88 5.41 -19.41 -5.92
N ASN A 89 5.32 -20.59 -5.28
CA ASN A 89 6.41 -21.19 -4.50
C ASN A 89 6.91 -20.27 -3.36
N GLY A 90 5.97 -19.67 -2.63
CA GLY A 90 6.27 -18.77 -1.51
C GLY A 90 6.47 -17.31 -1.93
N LEU A 91 6.24 -16.98 -3.21
CA LEU A 91 6.29 -15.63 -3.75
C LEU A 91 4.90 -15.20 -4.21
N PHE A 92 4.52 -13.98 -3.86
CA PHE A 92 3.28 -13.38 -4.32
C PHE A 92 3.55 -12.47 -5.52
N ASP A 93 2.90 -12.76 -6.64
CA ASP A 93 2.98 -11.95 -7.86
C ASP A 93 2.15 -10.68 -7.73
N GLY A 94 2.80 -9.53 -7.77
CA GLY A 94 2.20 -8.20 -7.71
C GLY A 94 1.21 -7.91 -8.83
N ALA A 95 1.20 -8.68 -9.93
CA ALA A 95 0.15 -8.62 -10.94
C ALA A 95 -1.25 -8.86 -10.34
N TRP A 96 -1.36 -9.73 -9.32
CA TRP A 96 -2.63 -9.94 -8.60
C TRP A 96 -3.07 -8.71 -7.82
N LEU A 97 -2.13 -7.94 -7.28
CA LEU A 97 -2.41 -6.70 -6.57
C LEU A 97 -2.84 -5.60 -7.55
N VAL A 98 -2.10 -5.44 -8.66
CA VAL A 98 -2.40 -4.48 -9.72
C VAL A 98 -3.79 -4.75 -10.30
N GLN A 99 -4.11 -6.00 -10.62
CA GLN A 99 -5.44 -6.40 -11.09
C GLN A 99 -6.55 -6.04 -10.08
N ASN A 100 -6.28 -6.16 -8.78
CA ASN A 100 -7.24 -5.81 -7.74
C ASN A 100 -7.51 -4.30 -7.72
N PHE A 101 -6.46 -3.47 -7.84
CA PHE A 101 -6.61 -2.01 -7.98
C PHE A 101 -7.35 -1.61 -9.26
N GLU A 102 -7.07 -2.26 -10.38
CA GLU A 102 -7.76 -1.98 -11.65
C GLU A 102 -9.26 -2.30 -11.61
N ARG A 103 -9.64 -3.31 -10.82
CA ARG A 103 -11.04 -3.66 -10.57
C ARG A 103 -11.79 -2.64 -9.71
N LEU A 104 -11.10 -1.76 -8.98
CA LEU A 104 -11.75 -0.72 -8.17
C LEU A 104 -12.42 0.37 -9.00
N ASN A 105 -11.91 0.63 -10.21
CA ASN A 105 -12.50 1.60 -11.10
C ASN A 105 -12.53 1.07 -12.55
N PRO A 106 -13.42 0.10 -12.84
CA PRO A 106 -13.52 -0.53 -14.16
C PRO A 106 -13.78 0.49 -15.27
N ALA A 107 -14.57 1.53 -14.98
CA ALA A 107 -14.86 2.59 -15.93
C ALA A 107 -13.60 3.37 -16.32
N ASN A 108 -12.68 3.58 -15.37
CA ASN A 108 -11.39 4.20 -15.68
C ASN A 108 -10.47 3.25 -16.45
N THR A 109 -10.30 2.03 -15.92
CA THR A 109 -9.39 1.01 -16.46
C THR A 109 -9.74 0.64 -17.90
N TYR A 110 -11.00 0.31 -18.16
CA TYR A 110 -11.43 -0.22 -19.45
C TYR A 110 -11.84 0.85 -20.47
N TRP A 111 -12.26 2.03 -20.01
CA TRP A 111 -12.84 3.03 -20.91
C TRP A 111 -12.12 4.38 -20.85
N LYS A 112 -12.20 5.12 -19.74
CA LYS A 112 -11.74 6.52 -19.70
C LYS A 112 -10.26 6.68 -20.06
N LYS A 113 -9.39 5.80 -19.54
CA LYS A 113 -7.95 5.83 -19.83
C LYS A 113 -7.66 5.64 -21.32
N GLN A 114 -8.32 4.65 -21.93
CA GLN A 114 -8.17 4.34 -23.36
C GLN A 114 -8.75 5.45 -24.23
N TYR A 115 -9.95 5.91 -23.90
CA TYR A 115 -10.61 6.99 -24.63
C TYR A 115 -9.78 8.27 -24.62
N HIS A 116 -9.23 8.66 -23.47
CA HIS A 116 -8.41 9.86 -23.36
C HIS A 116 -7.13 9.79 -24.22
N LEU A 117 -6.50 8.61 -24.30
CA LEU A 117 -5.38 8.36 -25.20
C LEU A 117 -5.78 8.55 -26.67
N TYR A 118 -6.90 7.96 -27.09
CA TYR A 118 -7.33 8.07 -28.48
C TYR A 118 -7.82 9.49 -28.86
N ASP A 119 -8.44 10.19 -27.90
CA ASP A 119 -8.89 11.57 -28.07
C ASP A 119 -7.72 12.58 -28.16
N ASN A 120 -6.56 12.23 -27.59
CA ASN A 120 -5.37 13.09 -27.49
C ASN A 120 -4.12 12.42 -28.06
N ILE A 121 -4.27 11.66 -29.15
CA ILE A 121 -3.23 10.72 -29.62
C ILE A 121 -1.88 11.37 -29.91
N ASP A 122 -1.88 12.62 -30.39
CA ASP A 122 -0.66 13.35 -30.75
C ASP A 122 0.18 13.79 -29.54
N THR A 123 -0.43 13.88 -28.35
CA THR A 123 0.22 14.42 -27.14
C THR A 123 0.27 13.44 -25.98
N GLU A 124 -0.63 12.47 -25.94
CA GLU A 124 -0.88 11.64 -24.76
C GLU A 124 -0.11 10.31 -24.79
N ALA A 125 0.40 9.88 -25.96
CA ALA A 125 1.06 8.58 -26.12
C ALA A 125 2.27 8.38 -25.19
N GLY A 126 3.08 9.41 -24.98
CA GLY A 126 4.26 9.34 -24.11
C GLY A 126 3.89 9.10 -22.65
N ARG A 127 2.99 9.94 -22.10
CA ARG A 127 2.51 9.83 -20.71
C ARG A 127 1.82 8.49 -20.45
N TYR A 128 1.02 8.02 -21.41
CA TYR A 128 0.36 6.73 -21.32
C TYR A 128 1.38 5.58 -21.19
N LEU A 129 2.40 5.55 -22.06
CA LEU A 129 3.41 4.49 -22.03
C LEU A 129 4.27 4.53 -20.76
N GLU A 130 4.63 5.71 -20.26
CA GLU A 130 5.34 5.86 -18.99
C GLU A 130 4.51 5.30 -17.83
N PHE A 131 3.21 5.64 -17.78
CA PHE A 131 2.30 5.13 -16.78
C PHE A 131 2.17 3.60 -16.86
N GLU A 132 1.93 3.02 -18.05
CA GLU A 132 1.80 1.56 -18.19
C GLU A 132 3.08 0.81 -17.83
N ARG A 133 4.26 1.38 -18.14
CA ARG A 133 5.56 0.77 -17.77
C ARG A 133 5.79 0.77 -16.28
N TRP A 134 5.43 1.86 -15.61
CA TRP A 134 5.54 1.97 -14.15
C TRP A 134 4.48 1.10 -13.45
N TRP A 135 3.23 1.15 -13.90
CA TRP A 135 2.08 0.44 -13.32
C TRP A 135 2.12 -1.08 -13.58
N GLY A 136 2.59 -1.49 -14.76
CA GLY A 136 2.80 -2.88 -15.14
C GLY A 136 4.17 -3.44 -14.72
N GLY A 137 4.94 -2.70 -13.92
CA GLY A 137 6.19 -3.18 -13.35
C GLY A 137 5.97 -4.43 -12.51
N HIS A 138 6.79 -5.47 -12.72
CA HIS A 138 6.70 -6.71 -11.96
C HIS A 138 7.20 -6.46 -10.53
N VAL A 139 6.28 -6.50 -9.58
CA VAL A 139 6.60 -6.49 -8.15
C VAL A 139 6.41 -7.90 -7.62
N VAL A 140 7.40 -8.44 -6.93
CA VAL A 140 7.29 -9.72 -6.25
C VAL A 140 7.42 -9.48 -4.76
N LEU A 141 6.45 -9.96 -3.99
CA LEU A 141 6.46 -9.85 -2.53
C LEU A 141 6.71 -11.23 -1.91
N GLY A 142 7.38 -11.26 -0.75
CA GLY A 142 7.52 -12.49 0.02
C GLY A 142 6.15 -12.95 0.53
N GLY A 143 5.87 -14.24 0.45
CA GLY A 143 4.59 -14.82 0.85
C GLY A 143 4.17 -14.51 2.29
N GLU A 144 5.11 -14.63 3.22
CA GLU A 144 4.86 -14.32 4.63
C GLU A 144 4.56 -12.84 4.86
N GLU A 145 5.17 -11.94 4.09
CA GLU A 145 4.98 -10.50 4.21
C GLU A 145 3.56 -10.10 3.76
N ILE A 146 3.13 -10.55 2.58
CA ILE A 146 1.79 -10.22 2.06
C ILE A 146 0.69 -10.86 2.92
N GLN A 147 0.92 -12.08 3.40
CA GLN A 147 -0.03 -12.77 4.27
C GLN A 147 -0.17 -12.03 5.60
N TYR A 148 0.95 -11.59 6.20
CA TYR A 148 0.94 -10.76 7.40
C TYR A 148 0.18 -9.44 7.18
N ILE A 149 0.41 -8.76 6.06
CA ILE A 149 -0.26 -7.50 5.69
C ILE A 149 -1.78 -7.73 5.58
N VAL A 150 -2.21 -8.75 4.83
CA VAL A 150 -3.64 -9.03 4.63
C VAL A 150 -4.31 -9.44 5.93
N ASP A 151 -3.70 -10.34 6.71
CA ASP A 151 -4.30 -10.84 7.95
C ASP A 151 -4.37 -9.77 9.04
N ASN A 152 -3.32 -8.99 9.26
CA ASN A 152 -3.23 -8.09 10.40
C ASN A 152 -3.79 -6.70 10.11
N LEU A 153 -3.60 -6.22 8.88
CA LEU A 153 -3.99 -4.87 8.50
C LEU A 153 -5.39 -4.91 7.87
N PHE A 154 -5.55 -5.58 6.72
CA PHE A 154 -6.81 -5.54 5.96
C PHE A 154 -7.98 -6.26 6.65
N ILE A 155 -7.74 -7.43 7.25
CA ILE A 155 -8.79 -8.22 7.91
C ILE A 155 -8.82 -7.92 9.41
N GLY A 156 -7.68 -8.04 10.08
CA GLY A 156 -7.57 -7.97 11.54
C GLY A 156 -7.71 -6.58 12.16
N ASN A 157 -7.60 -5.50 11.38
CA ASN A 157 -7.74 -4.11 11.83
C ASN A 157 -6.87 -3.74 13.05
N ARG A 158 -5.66 -4.31 13.16
CA ARG A 158 -4.85 -4.20 14.38
C ARG A 158 -4.19 -2.83 14.60
N LEU A 159 -4.24 -1.92 13.62
CA LEU A 159 -3.78 -0.52 13.79
C LEU A 159 -4.75 0.35 14.62
N TYR A 160 -6.03 0.00 14.68
CA TYR A 160 -7.04 0.75 15.44
C TYR A 160 -7.33 0.16 16.82
N ARG A 161 -7.14 -1.15 16.99
CA ARG A 161 -7.54 -1.87 18.21
C ARG A 161 -6.41 -1.83 19.24
N THR A 162 -6.28 -0.72 19.95
CA THR A 162 -5.59 -0.72 21.25
C THR A 162 -6.33 -1.68 22.17
N THR A 163 -5.63 -2.67 22.70
CA THR A 163 -6.13 -3.54 23.75
C THR A 163 -6.42 -2.68 24.98
N GLY A 164 -7.68 -2.34 25.17
CA GLY A 164 -8.15 -1.46 26.21
C GLY A 164 -9.66 -1.33 26.13
N ASP A 165 -10.36 -2.46 26.25
CA ASP A 165 -11.71 -2.50 26.80
C ASP A 165 -11.89 -3.89 27.42
N GLN A 166 -12.20 -3.88 28.72
CA GLN A 166 -12.67 -5.04 29.49
C GLN A 166 -14.01 -5.54 28.96
#